data_AF-A0A511M4Q3-F1
#
_entry.id   AF-A0A511M4Q3-F1
#
_cell.length_a   1.000
_cell.length_b   1.000
_cell.length_c   1.000
_cell.angle_alpha   90.00
_cell.angle_beta   90.00
_cell.angle_gamma   90.00
#
_symmetry.space_group_name_H-M   'P 1'
#
loop_
_entity.id
_entity.type
_entity.pdbx_description
1 polymer ?
#
loop_
_entity_poly.entity_id
_entity_poly.type
_entity_poly.pdbx_seq_one_letter_code
_entity_poly.pdbx_strand_id
1 'polypeptide(L)'
;MSDLSLFGHDPLWLVIGKSLAIFVFLLLTPMIAVVAERKIVARMQMRIGPNRIGPYGMLQSIADGVKMALKEDIIPAIVDKPVFIMAPIISLIPAVMAFAVIPFGPEVSIFGHQTALQLTDLPVAVLYILAITSIGVYGIVLAGWSSGSTYPLLGGLRSTAQVISYEIAMALCFATVFLLTGTMSTSGIVAAQDGTWYVFLLLPSFLIYCVSMVGETNRAPFDLPEAEGELVGGFHTEYSSLKFAMFMMAEYINMATVSALATTLFLGGWHAPWPLNMWDGANSGWWPVLWFTAKVWMFLFVFIWLRGTLPRLRYDQFMNLGWKLLIPASLLWVMLVATARVLQAEGYEIQTPALVIGGLLVSGLMVWMFLRAGRKGGAPPPVEPVPAAPTADSAVFLGFPTPPLPDRPRDVAKSGLFDPLAGFAVTAATMFKKPNTEFYPEQKVPTAPRYHGRHQLNRHPDGLEKCIGCELCAWACPADAIYVEGADNTETERFSPGERYGQVYQINYLRCIGCGLCIEACPTRALTMTNDYEMTDDNRAGLIYEKDRLLVPLQPGMSAPPHDMYPGADEGDYYRGNVPGSAQEANGGNATDAPESPKEPAAVGVEGGSR
;
A
#
# COMPACT_ATOMS: atom_id res chain seq x y z
N MET A 1 -12.64 -35.95 -23.53
CA MET A 1 -13.06 -35.54 -24.90
C MET A 1 -12.61 -34.10 -25.07
N SER A 2 -11.56 -33.88 -25.85
CA SER A 2 -11.03 -32.54 -26.17
C SER A 2 -11.10 -32.37 -27.68
N ASP A 3 -12.31 -32.21 -28.21
CA ASP A 3 -12.48 -31.95 -29.63
C ASP A 3 -12.45 -30.44 -29.88
N LEU A 4 -11.35 -29.95 -30.45
CA LEU A 4 -11.20 -28.55 -30.86
C LEU A 4 -12.27 -28.14 -31.90
N SER A 5 -12.94 -29.11 -32.53
CA SER A 5 -14.06 -28.87 -33.45
C SER A 5 -15.26 -28.19 -32.78
N LEU A 6 -15.37 -28.24 -31.45
CA LEU A 6 -16.46 -27.59 -30.71
C LEU A 6 -16.34 -26.06 -30.71
N PHE A 7 -15.15 -25.52 -31.02
CA PHE A 7 -14.88 -24.08 -31.05
C PHE A 7 -15.03 -23.53 -32.47
N GLY A 8 -15.63 -22.34 -32.60
CA GLY A 8 -15.80 -21.64 -33.90
C GLY A 8 -17.12 -21.90 -34.62
N HIS A 9 -17.99 -22.77 -34.08
CA HIS A 9 -19.36 -22.98 -34.58
C HIS A 9 -20.43 -22.26 -33.75
N ASP A 10 -20.03 -21.56 -32.69
CA ASP A 10 -20.92 -20.77 -31.86
C ASP A 10 -21.56 -19.62 -32.67
N PRO A 11 -22.88 -19.37 -32.52
CA PRO A 11 -23.51 -18.25 -33.19
C PRO A 11 -22.98 -16.92 -32.63
N LEU A 12 -22.88 -15.90 -33.48
CA LEU A 12 -22.26 -14.60 -33.15
C LEU A 12 -22.83 -13.95 -31.88
N TRP A 13 -24.15 -14.05 -31.65
CA TRP A 13 -24.78 -13.51 -30.44
C TRP A 13 -24.28 -14.18 -29.15
N LEU A 14 -23.96 -15.47 -29.21
CA LEU A 14 -23.47 -16.25 -28.08
C LEU A 14 -21.98 -15.93 -27.84
N VAL A 15 -21.20 -15.71 -28.90
CA VAL A 15 -19.82 -15.21 -28.79
C VAL A 15 -19.77 -13.82 -28.15
N ILE A 16 -20.67 -12.90 -28.54
CA ILE A 16 -20.78 -11.57 -27.91
C ILE A 16 -21.23 -11.71 -26.47
N GLY A 17 -22.22 -12.57 -26.18
CA GLY A 17 -22.69 -12.84 -24.83
C GLY A 17 -21.59 -13.38 -23.91
N LYS A 18 -20.80 -14.34 -24.38
CA LYS A 18 -19.63 -14.88 -23.66
C LYS A 18 -18.57 -13.81 -23.44
N SER A 19 -18.21 -13.05 -24.47
CA SER A 19 -17.25 -11.95 -24.36
C SER A 19 -17.69 -10.91 -23.32
N LEU A 20 -18.97 -10.53 -23.31
CA LEU A 20 -19.52 -9.60 -22.32
C LEU A 20 -19.50 -10.21 -20.91
N ALA A 21 -19.83 -11.49 -20.76
CA ALA A 21 -19.79 -12.17 -19.47
C ALA A 21 -18.36 -12.23 -18.90
N ILE A 22 -17.36 -12.56 -19.73
CA ILE A 22 -15.94 -12.52 -19.35
C ILE A 22 -15.54 -11.10 -18.97
N PHE A 23 -15.88 -10.10 -19.77
CA PHE A 23 -15.58 -8.70 -19.47
C PHE A 23 -16.17 -8.25 -18.14
N VAL A 24 -17.44 -8.58 -17.86
CA VAL A 24 -18.10 -8.28 -16.58
C VAL A 24 -17.42 -9.02 -15.42
N PHE A 25 -17.05 -10.29 -15.60
CA PHE A 25 -16.31 -11.05 -14.60
C PHE A 25 -14.96 -10.39 -14.27
N LEU A 26 -14.23 -9.93 -15.28
CA LEU A 26 -12.95 -9.22 -15.13
C LEU A 26 -13.08 -7.81 -14.58
N LEU A 27 -14.22 -7.16 -14.73
CA LEU A 27 -14.48 -5.86 -14.10
C LEU A 27 -14.86 -6.03 -12.62
N LEU A 28 -15.70 -7.03 -12.31
CA LEU A 28 -16.14 -7.30 -10.95
C LEU A 28 -15.02 -7.86 -10.07
N THR A 29 -14.13 -8.69 -10.62
CA THR A 29 -13.07 -9.35 -9.85
C THR A 29 -12.13 -8.33 -9.17
N PRO A 30 -11.51 -7.36 -9.87
CA PRO A 30 -10.74 -6.27 -9.28
C PRO A 30 -11.55 -5.43 -8.28
N MET A 31 -12.79 -5.08 -8.60
CA MET A 31 -13.62 -4.26 -7.70
C MET A 31 -13.83 -4.94 -6.35
N ILE A 32 -14.11 -6.24 -6.35
CA ILE A 32 -14.26 -7.03 -5.12
C ILE A 32 -12.88 -7.23 -4.46
N ALA A 33 -11.83 -7.51 -5.26
CA ALA A 33 -10.49 -7.78 -4.77
C ALA A 33 -9.91 -6.59 -3.99
N VAL A 34 -10.13 -5.36 -4.46
CA VAL A 34 -9.69 -4.13 -3.77
C VAL A 34 -10.35 -3.99 -2.39
N VAL A 35 -11.67 -4.22 -2.27
CA VAL A 35 -12.35 -4.18 -0.96
C VAL A 35 -11.87 -5.32 -0.07
N ALA A 36 -11.72 -6.52 -0.64
CA ALA A 36 -11.22 -7.69 0.08
C ALA A 36 -9.82 -7.45 0.62
N GLU A 37 -8.89 -6.94 -0.20
CA GLU A 37 -7.53 -6.59 0.18
C GLU A 37 -7.51 -5.60 1.34
N ARG A 38 -8.25 -4.49 1.25
CA ARG A 38 -8.34 -3.50 2.33
C ARG A 38 -8.83 -4.12 3.64
N LYS A 39 -9.83 -4.99 3.59
CA LYS A 39 -10.40 -5.63 4.78
C LYS A 39 -9.51 -6.73 5.37
N ILE A 40 -8.89 -7.54 4.53
CA ILE A 40 -8.04 -8.66 4.95
C ILE A 40 -6.74 -8.13 5.56
N VAL A 41 -6.08 -7.18 4.90
CA VAL A 41 -4.86 -6.54 5.42
C VAL A 41 -5.15 -5.78 6.72
N ALA A 42 -6.30 -5.08 6.80
CA ALA A 42 -6.74 -4.44 8.04
C ALA A 42 -6.84 -5.45 9.19
N ARG A 43 -7.44 -6.63 8.97
CA ARG A 43 -7.51 -7.69 9.99
C ARG A 43 -6.14 -8.22 10.41
N MET A 44 -5.22 -8.45 9.47
CA MET A 44 -3.85 -8.86 9.79
C MET A 44 -3.13 -7.83 10.68
N GLN A 45 -3.41 -6.54 10.44
CA GLN A 45 -2.89 -5.39 11.18
C GLN A 45 -3.70 -5.04 12.44
N MET A 46 -4.64 -5.90 12.87
CA MET A 46 -5.51 -5.67 14.03
C MET A 46 -6.35 -4.39 13.97
N ARG A 47 -6.68 -3.93 12.75
CA ARG A 47 -7.54 -2.77 12.47
C ARG A 47 -8.79 -3.09 11.68
N ILE A 48 -9.76 -2.20 11.77
CA ILE A 48 -11.03 -2.31 11.04
C ILE A 48 -10.83 -1.77 9.62
N GLY A 49 -11.22 -2.55 8.61
CA GLY A 49 -11.22 -2.12 7.22
C GLY A 49 -12.41 -1.20 6.88
N PRO A 50 -12.61 -0.82 5.61
CA PRO A 50 -13.71 0.05 5.21
C PRO A 50 -15.08 -0.47 5.69
N ASN A 51 -15.83 0.35 6.44
CA ASN A 51 -17.12 0.00 7.05
C ASN A 51 -18.27 1.00 6.78
N ARG A 52 -18.02 2.15 6.12
CA ARG A 52 -19.02 3.23 5.97
C ARG A 52 -19.85 3.16 4.69
N ILE A 53 -19.21 3.00 3.52
CA ILE A 53 -19.90 3.11 2.23
C ILE A 53 -20.63 1.81 1.88
N GLY A 54 -21.95 1.78 2.09
CA GLY A 54 -22.81 0.62 1.89
C GLY A 54 -22.73 -0.42 3.02
N PRO A 55 -23.47 -1.54 2.92
CA PRO A 55 -23.44 -2.59 3.93
C PRO A 55 -22.02 -3.12 4.12
N TYR A 56 -21.49 -2.98 5.34
CA TYR A 56 -20.11 -3.35 5.69
C TYR A 56 -19.03 -2.72 4.80
N GLY A 57 -19.27 -1.58 4.13
CA GLY A 57 -18.26 -0.95 3.26
C GLY A 57 -18.05 -1.62 1.89
N MET A 58 -18.97 -2.47 1.42
CA MET A 58 -18.82 -3.18 0.12
C MET A 58 -18.89 -2.25 -1.10
N LEU A 59 -19.55 -1.11 -0.99
CA LEU A 59 -19.73 -0.17 -2.11
C LEU A 59 -18.53 0.79 -2.27
N GLN A 60 -17.46 0.62 -1.48
CA GLN A 60 -16.28 1.48 -1.53
C GLN A 60 -15.61 1.52 -2.90
N SER A 61 -15.42 0.37 -3.57
CA SER A 61 -14.78 0.34 -4.89
C SER A 61 -15.60 1.06 -5.97
N ILE A 62 -16.93 1.10 -5.82
CA ILE A 62 -17.80 1.87 -6.72
C ILE A 62 -17.58 3.36 -6.49
N ALA A 63 -17.53 3.81 -5.22
CA ALA A 63 -17.23 5.20 -4.89
C ALA A 63 -15.84 5.63 -5.40
N ASP A 64 -14.84 4.75 -5.28
CA ASP A 64 -13.49 4.99 -5.80
C ASP A 64 -13.50 5.10 -7.34
N GLY A 65 -14.27 4.24 -8.04
CA GLY A 65 -14.45 4.32 -9.49
C GLY A 65 -15.13 5.60 -9.96
N VAL A 66 -16.23 6.01 -9.29
CA VAL A 66 -16.92 7.29 -9.56
C VAL A 66 -15.99 8.47 -9.31
N LYS A 67 -15.21 8.43 -8.22
CA LYS A 67 -14.18 9.43 -7.94
C LYS A 67 -13.18 9.52 -9.08
N MET A 68 -12.66 8.40 -9.58
CA MET A 68 -11.71 8.43 -10.69
C MET A 68 -12.32 8.96 -11.99
N ALA A 69 -13.61 8.71 -12.25
CA ALA A 69 -14.30 9.24 -13.43
C ALA A 69 -14.57 10.76 -13.34
N LEU A 70 -14.84 11.29 -12.15
CA LEU A 70 -15.08 12.72 -11.92
C LEU A 70 -13.79 13.50 -11.64
N LYS A 71 -12.69 12.81 -11.36
CA LYS A 71 -11.37 13.41 -11.14
C LYS A 71 -10.90 14.08 -12.42
N GLU A 72 -10.36 15.30 -12.28
CA GLU A 72 -9.75 16.04 -13.39
C GLU A 72 -8.63 15.23 -14.04
N ASP A 73 -8.72 15.09 -15.37
CA ASP A 73 -7.72 14.41 -16.18
C ASP A 73 -6.66 15.42 -16.66
N ILE A 74 -5.48 15.38 -16.04
CA ILE A 74 -4.37 16.29 -16.32
C ILE A 74 -3.43 15.64 -17.34
N ILE A 75 -3.08 16.38 -18.39
CA ILE A 75 -2.04 16.01 -19.35
C ILE A 75 -0.93 17.06 -19.24
N PRO A 76 0.25 16.71 -18.70
CA PRO A 76 1.34 17.67 -18.57
C PRO A 76 1.79 18.24 -19.92
N ALA A 77 2.38 19.43 -19.94
CA ALA A 77 2.82 20.05 -21.20
C ALA A 77 4.05 19.37 -21.83
N ILE A 78 4.88 18.72 -21.01
CA ILE A 78 6.16 18.11 -21.43
C ILE A 78 6.02 16.69 -22.01
N VAL A 79 4.83 16.06 -21.91
CA VAL A 79 4.63 14.67 -22.30
C VAL A 79 4.45 14.47 -23.80
N ASP A 80 4.84 13.29 -24.29
CA ASP A 80 4.44 12.81 -25.62
C ASP A 80 2.96 12.38 -25.59
N LYS A 81 2.06 13.25 -26.07
CA LYS A 81 0.61 13.06 -25.93
C LYS A 81 0.09 11.74 -26.55
N PRO A 82 0.47 11.36 -27.79
CA PRO A 82 -0.02 10.11 -28.37
C PRO A 82 0.37 8.89 -27.54
N VAL A 83 1.65 8.76 -27.14
CA VAL A 83 2.11 7.61 -26.36
C VAL A 83 1.54 7.63 -24.95
N PHE A 84 1.41 8.81 -24.33
CA PHE A 84 0.83 8.97 -22.99
C PHE A 84 -0.63 8.50 -22.94
N ILE A 85 -1.42 8.72 -23.99
CA ILE A 85 -2.82 8.25 -24.05
C ILE A 85 -2.89 6.75 -24.42
N MET A 86 -2.00 6.26 -25.29
CA MET A 86 -2.00 4.87 -25.73
C MET A 86 -1.44 3.89 -24.69
N ALA A 87 -0.49 4.30 -23.85
CA ALA A 87 0.17 3.40 -22.91
C ALA A 87 -0.79 2.68 -21.93
N PRO A 88 -1.78 3.35 -21.29
CA PRO A 88 -2.78 2.65 -20.47
C PRO A 88 -3.66 1.68 -21.28
N ILE A 89 -3.98 2.02 -22.53
CA ILE A 89 -4.78 1.17 -23.42
C ILE A 89 -3.99 -0.10 -23.79
N ILE A 90 -2.71 0.04 -24.11
CA ILE A 90 -1.79 -1.06 -24.43
C ILE A 90 -1.57 -1.96 -23.20
N SER A 91 -1.68 -1.46 -21.97
CA SER A 91 -1.61 -2.29 -20.77
C SER A 91 -2.93 -3.05 -20.51
N LEU A 92 -4.08 -2.38 -20.67
CA LEU A 92 -5.39 -2.95 -20.35
C LEU A 92 -5.89 -3.99 -21.37
N ILE A 93 -5.75 -3.73 -22.67
CA ILE A 93 -6.27 -4.62 -23.71
C ILE A 93 -5.67 -6.02 -23.60
N PRO A 94 -4.34 -6.20 -23.52
CA PRO A 94 -3.73 -7.51 -23.32
C PRO A 94 -4.20 -8.24 -22.06
N ALA A 95 -4.35 -7.52 -20.95
CA ALA A 95 -4.81 -8.09 -19.70
C ALA A 95 -6.22 -8.73 -19.84
N VAL A 96 -7.12 -8.07 -20.58
CA VAL A 96 -8.46 -8.59 -20.88
C VAL A 96 -8.42 -9.73 -21.90
N MET A 97 -7.63 -9.59 -22.97
CA MET A 97 -7.55 -10.58 -24.05
C MET A 97 -7.01 -11.93 -23.57
N ALA A 98 -6.11 -11.96 -22.58
CA ALA A 98 -5.54 -13.18 -22.05
C ALA A 98 -6.60 -14.19 -21.53
N PHE A 99 -7.75 -13.70 -21.06
CA PHE A 99 -8.85 -14.54 -20.59
C PHE A 99 -9.69 -15.20 -21.70
N ALA A 100 -9.50 -14.80 -22.97
CA ALA A 100 -10.25 -15.38 -24.08
C ALA A 100 -10.05 -16.90 -24.22
N VAL A 101 -8.86 -17.39 -23.87
CA VAL A 101 -8.48 -18.80 -23.99
C VAL A 101 -8.51 -19.55 -22.66
N ILE A 102 -9.03 -18.94 -21.59
CA ILE A 102 -9.05 -19.57 -20.27
C ILE A 102 -10.35 -20.37 -20.07
N PRO A 103 -10.25 -21.65 -19.70
CA PRO A 103 -11.39 -22.53 -19.47
C PRO A 103 -12.11 -22.24 -18.13
N PHE A 104 -13.38 -21.81 -18.16
CA PHE A 104 -14.19 -21.57 -16.94
C PHE A 104 -15.03 -22.76 -16.49
N GLY A 105 -15.48 -23.60 -17.42
CA GLY A 105 -16.26 -24.80 -17.12
C GLY A 105 -16.40 -25.73 -18.33
N PRO A 106 -17.00 -26.91 -18.13
CA PRO A 106 -17.21 -27.91 -19.18
C PRO A 106 -18.21 -27.41 -20.25
N GLU A 107 -18.60 -28.30 -21.15
CA GLU A 107 -19.69 -28.05 -22.10
C GLU A 107 -21.03 -27.89 -21.39
N VAL A 108 -21.76 -26.82 -21.71
CA VAL A 108 -23.07 -26.53 -21.13
C VAL A 108 -24.04 -26.05 -22.19
N SER A 109 -25.30 -26.44 -22.03
CA SER A 109 -26.38 -26.01 -22.90
C SER A 109 -26.85 -24.60 -22.53
N ILE A 110 -26.67 -23.64 -23.42
CA ILE A 110 -27.19 -22.27 -23.30
C ILE A 110 -28.28 -22.08 -24.37
N PHE A 111 -29.54 -21.95 -23.95
CA PHE A 111 -30.69 -21.78 -24.85
C PHE A 111 -30.71 -22.78 -26.02
N GLY A 112 -30.48 -24.06 -25.72
CA GLY A 112 -30.49 -25.16 -26.70
C GLY A 112 -29.19 -25.35 -27.51
N HIS A 113 -28.18 -24.48 -27.34
CA HIS A 113 -26.87 -24.62 -27.97
C HIS A 113 -25.87 -25.22 -26.97
N GLN A 114 -25.22 -26.33 -27.32
CA GLN A 114 -24.14 -26.90 -26.51
C GLN A 114 -22.85 -26.14 -26.81
N THR A 115 -22.31 -25.46 -25.81
CA THR A 115 -21.09 -24.66 -26.00
C THR A 115 -20.17 -24.82 -24.78
N ALA A 116 -18.86 -24.85 -25.01
CA ALA A 116 -17.89 -24.84 -23.91
C ALA A 116 -17.91 -23.49 -23.17
N LEU A 117 -17.71 -23.49 -21.84
CA LEU A 117 -17.51 -22.25 -21.07
C LEU A 117 -16.09 -21.70 -21.24
N GLN A 118 -15.76 -21.40 -22.49
CA GLN A 118 -14.53 -20.79 -22.94
C GLN A 118 -14.88 -19.99 -24.21
N LEU A 119 -14.23 -18.84 -24.43
CA LEU A 119 -14.53 -18.01 -25.60
C LEU A 119 -13.97 -18.64 -26.88
N THR A 120 -12.71 -19.07 -26.83
CA THR A 120 -12.07 -19.82 -27.92
C THR A 120 -10.93 -20.67 -27.36
N ASP A 121 -10.56 -21.75 -28.05
CA ASP A 121 -9.35 -22.50 -27.75
C ASP A 121 -8.46 -22.59 -28.99
N LEU A 122 -7.15 -22.62 -28.77
CA LEU A 122 -6.14 -22.66 -29.81
C LEU A 122 -5.16 -23.80 -29.52
N PRO A 123 -4.62 -24.49 -30.54
CA PRO A 123 -3.57 -25.49 -30.32
C PRO A 123 -2.35 -24.95 -29.58
N VAL A 124 -2.12 -23.63 -29.65
CA VAL A 124 -1.02 -22.89 -29.01
C VAL A 124 -1.52 -21.90 -27.95
N ALA A 125 -2.65 -22.19 -27.29
CA ALA A 125 -3.33 -21.26 -26.37
C ALA A 125 -2.41 -20.69 -25.27
N VAL A 126 -1.57 -21.50 -24.63
CA VAL A 126 -0.67 -20.99 -23.58
C VAL A 126 0.42 -20.06 -24.14
N LEU A 127 0.91 -20.32 -25.35
CA LEU A 127 1.86 -19.41 -26.03
C LEU A 127 1.21 -18.09 -26.44
N TYR A 128 -0.06 -18.12 -26.82
CA TYR A 128 -0.86 -16.91 -27.07
C TYR A 128 -0.95 -16.04 -25.82
N ILE A 129 -1.15 -16.64 -24.64
CA ILE A 129 -1.19 -15.89 -23.38
C ILE A 129 0.17 -15.24 -23.10
N LEU A 130 1.28 -15.99 -23.21
CA LEU A 130 2.63 -15.43 -23.06
C LEU A 130 2.88 -14.25 -24.01
N ALA A 131 2.54 -14.39 -25.29
CA ALA A 131 2.75 -13.33 -26.27
C ALA A 131 1.97 -12.05 -25.92
N ILE A 132 0.75 -12.20 -25.40
CA ILE A 132 -0.10 -11.08 -25.01
C ILE A 132 0.38 -10.44 -23.72
N THR A 133 0.78 -11.23 -22.71
CA THR A 133 1.33 -10.67 -21.46
C THR A 133 2.61 -9.89 -21.73
N SER A 134 3.48 -10.37 -22.62
CA SER A 134 4.67 -9.62 -23.07
C SER A 134 4.31 -8.26 -23.68
N ILE A 135 3.20 -8.16 -24.43
CA ILE A 135 2.73 -6.88 -25.00
C ILE A 135 2.33 -5.91 -23.89
N GLY A 136 1.72 -6.41 -22.80
CA GLY A 136 1.34 -5.59 -21.64
C GLY A 136 2.53 -4.87 -21.00
N VAL A 137 3.72 -5.48 -21.01
CA VAL A 137 4.97 -4.90 -20.49
C VAL A 137 5.40 -3.65 -21.28
N TYR A 138 5.13 -3.60 -22.59
CA TYR A 138 5.39 -2.39 -23.38
C TYR A 138 4.54 -1.22 -22.91
N GLY A 139 3.32 -1.46 -22.43
CA GLY A 139 2.48 -0.42 -21.81
C GLY A 139 3.19 0.28 -20.64
N ILE A 140 3.91 -0.49 -19.81
CA ILE A 140 4.66 0.02 -18.66
C ILE A 140 5.88 0.86 -19.10
N VAL A 141 6.66 0.39 -20.07
CA VAL A 141 7.83 1.13 -20.60
C VAL A 141 7.39 2.43 -21.24
N LEU A 142 6.39 2.35 -22.11
CA LEU A 142 5.87 3.50 -22.86
C LEU A 142 5.25 4.53 -21.91
N ALA A 143 4.63 4.09 -20.81
CA ALA A 143 4.13 4.99 -19.78
C ALA A 143 5.26 5.77 -19.09
N GLY A 144 6.33 5.08 -18.70
CA GLY A 144 7.51 5.70 -18.10
C GLY A 144 8.21 6.68 -19.07
N TRP A 145 8.36 6.30 -20.34
CA TRP A 145 8.98 7.14 -21.37
C TRP A 145 8.15 8.38 -21.74
N SER A 146 6.84 8.21 -21.94
CA SER A 146 5.96 9.32 -22.36
C SER A 146 5.76 10.38 -21.29
N SER A 147 6.02 10.06 -20.02
CA SER A 147 5.91 10.97 -18.87
C SER A 147 6.82 12.21 -18.94
N GLY A 148 7.87 12.19 -19.75
CA GLY A 148 8.80 13.33 -19.90
C GLY A 148 9.67 13.62 -18.66
N SER A 149 9.66 12.74 -17.66
CA SER A 149 10.46 12.85 -16.43
C SER A 149 11.37 11.64 -16.26
N THR A 150 12.57 11.86 -15.71
CA THR A 150 13.57 10.79 -15.52
C THR A 150 13.18 9.81 -14.41
N TYR A 151 12.42 10.25 -13.40
CA TYR A 151 12.00 9.40 -12.29
C TYR A 151 11.01 8.31 -12.73
N PRO A 152 9.89 8.63 -13.44
CA PRO A 152 9.00 7.60 -13.94
C PRO A 152 9.63 6.70 -15.00
N LEU A 153 10.56 7.24 -15.81
CA LEU A 153 11.31 6.44 -16.77
C LEU A 153 12.16 5.37 -16.07
N LEU A 154 12.88 5.74 -15.01
CA LEU A 154 13.68 4.79 -14.22
C LEU A 154 12.79 3.74 -13.54
N GLY A 155 11.63 4.15 -13.01
CA GLY A 155 10.63 3.24 -12.44
C GLY A 155 10.06 2.25 -13.45
N GLY A 156 9.69 2.73 -14.65
CA GLY A 156 9.21 1.91 -15.76
C GLY A 156 10.25 0.90 -16.25
N LEU A 157 11.51 1.33 -16.46
CA LEU A 157 12.59 0.44 -16.89
C LEU A 157 12.87 -0.68 -15.88
N ARG A 158 12.84 -0.36 -14.58
CA ARG A 158 13.04 -1.35 -13.51
C ARG A 158 11.89 -2.35 -13.44
N SER A 159 10.65 -1.87 -13.54
CA SER A 159 9.45 -2.72 -13.64
C SER A 159 9.59 -3.72 -14.79
N THR A 160 9.89 -3.21 -15.99
CA THR A 160 10.03 -4.03 -17.19
C THR A 160 11.16 -5.06 -17.09
N ALA A 161 12.32 -4.66 -16.58
CA ALA A 161 13.43 -5.60 -16.37
C ALA A 161 13.05 -6.74 -15.41
N GLN A 162 12.26 -6.43 -14.39
CA GLN A 162 11.68 -7.41 -13.48
C GLN A 162 10.70 -8.33 -14.21
N VAL A 163 9.67 -7.79 -14.88
CA VAL A 163 8.61 -8.60 -15.48
C VAL A 163 9.22 -9.56 -16.50
N ILE A 164 10.08 -9.09 -17.41
CA ILE A 164 10.76 -9.92 -18.41
C ILE A 164 11.58 -11.06 -17.76
N SER A 165 12.30 -10.76 -16.67
CA SER A 165 13.14 -11.78 -16.02
C SER A 165 12.32 -12.93 -15.41
N TYR A 166 11.15 -12.61 -14.86
CA TYR A 166 10.26 -13.60 -14.25
C TYR A 166 9.34 -14.28 -15.26
N GLU A 167 9.05 -13.63 -16.38
CA GLU A 167 8.37 -14.21 -17.52
C GLU A 167 9.16 -15.40 -18.10
N ILE A 168 10.49 -15.30 -18.19
CA ILE A 168 11.37 -16.41 -18.62
C ILE A 168 11.26 -17.60 -17.66
N ALA A 169 11.34 -17.36 -16.35
CA ALA A 169 11.22 -18.42 -15.34
C ALA A 169 9.84 -19.08 -15.38
N MET A 170 8.78 -18.29 -15.59
CA MET A 170 7.41 -18.75 -15.77
C MET A 170 7.25 -19.61 -17.03
N ALA A 171 7.80 -19.18 -18.18
CA ALA A 171 7.74 -19.92 -19.43
C ALA A 171 8.43 -21.29 -19.35
N LEU A 172 9.56 -21.39 -18.62
CA LEU A 172 10.23 -22.67 -18.36
C LEU A 172 9.36 -23.63 -17.54
N CYS A 173 8.52 -23.12 -16.64
CA CYS A 173 7.56 -23.95 -15.91
C CYS A 173 6.51 -24.55 -16.86
N PHE A 174 6.04 -23.79 -17.86
CA PHE A 174 5.07 -24.28 -18.85
C PHE A 174 5.63 -25.41 -19.72
N ALA A 175 6.92 -25.36 -20.04
CA ALA A 175 7.57 -26.43 -20.79
C ALA A 175 7.40 -27.80 -20.11
N THR A 176 7.49 -27.87 -18.78
CA THR A 176 7.25 -29.14 -18.05
C THR A 176 5.82 -29.63 -18.14
N VAL A 177 4.85 -28.71 -18.16
CA VAL A 177 3.43 -29.05 -18.30
C VAL A 177 3.19 -29.60 -19.71
N PHE A 178 3.74 -28.96 -20.75
CA PHE A 178 3.60 -29.41 -22.14
C PHE A 178 4.22 -30.79 -22.38
N LEU A 179 5.39 -31.05 -21.79
CA LEU A 179 6.01 -32.38 -21.85
C LEU A 179 5.14 -33.45 -21.19
N LEU A 180 4.35 -33.08 -20.18
CA LEU A 180 3.47 -34.00 -19.47
C LEU A 180 2.13 -34.23 -20.21
N THR A 181 1.53 -33.17 -20.76
CA THR A 181 0.22 -33.21 -21.41
C THR A 181 0.28 -33.65 -22.87
N GLY A 182 1.38 -33.36 -23.57
CA GLY A 182 1.48 -33.54 -25.02
C GLY A 182 0.69 -32.51 -25.84
N THR A 183 0.15 -31.46 -25.21
CA THR A 183 -0.61 -30.38 -25.87
C THR A 183 -0.36 -29.03 -25.20
N MET A 184 -0.50 -27.94 -25.95
CA MET A 184 -0.44 -26.55 -25.46
C MET A 184 -1.83 -25.88 -25.44
N SER A 185 -2.91 -26.61 -25.75
CA SER A 185 -4.29 -26.14 -25.64
C SER A 185 -4.75 -26.16 -24.17
N THR A 186 -5.46 -25.13 -23.72
CA THR A 186 -5.85 -25.00 -22.30
C THR A 186 -6.91 -26.03 -21.93
N SER A 187 -7.87 -26.29 -22.81
CA SER A 187 -8.89 -27.34 -22.59
C SER A 187 -8.27 -28.74 -22.55
N GLY A 188 -7.28 -28.99 -23.42
CA GLY A 188 -6.55 -30.26 -23.47
C GLY A 188 -5.70 -30.50 -22.22
N ILE A 189 -5.07 -29.44 -21.69
CA ILE A 189 -4.33 -29.51 -20.43
C ILE A 189 -5.27 -29.85 -19.27
N VAL A 190 -6.43 -29.18 -19.16
CA VAL A 190 -7.41 -29.46 -18.09
C VAL A 190 -7.93 -30.89 -18.19
N ALA A 191 -8.26 -31.36 -19.39
CA ALA A 191 -8.72 -32.74 -19.61
C ALA A 191 -7.65 -33.78 -19.24
N ALA A 192 -6.36 -33.49 -19.46
CA ALA A 192 -5.25 -34.36 -19.09
C ALA A 192 -4.94 -34.39 -17.58
N GLN A 193 -5.64 -33.57 -16.78
CA GLN A 193 -5.56 -33.55 -15.31
C GLN A 193 -6.69 -34.32 -14.63
N ASP A 194 -7.53 -35.03 -15.40
CA ASP A 194 -8.53 -35.92 -14.85
C ASP A 194 -7.85 -37.10 -14.13
N GLY A 195 -8.13 -37.26 -12.84
CA GLY A 195 -7.45 -38.21 -11.95
C GLY A 195 -6.41 -37.58 -11.02
N THR A 196 -5.31 -37.02 -11.55
CA THR A 196 -4.23 -36.44 -10.73
C THR A 196 -3.85 -35.02 -11.15
N TRP A 197 -3.87 -34.09 -10.21
CA TRP A 197 -3.44 -32.72 -10.44
C TRP A 197 -1.93 -32.61 -10.60
N TYR A 198 -1.52 -31.68 -11.46
CA TYR A 198 -0.10 -31.49 -11.76
C TYR A 198 0.68 -30.81 -10.64
N VAL A 199 0.02 -30.19 -9.65
CA VAL A 199 0.72 -29.75 -8.43
C VAL A 199 1.50 -30.90 -7.78
N PHE A 200 0.94 -32.11 -7.76
CA PHE A 200 1.60 -33.25 -7.12
C PHE A 200 2.74 -33.81 -7.97
N LEU A 201 2.61 -33.77 -9.30
CA LEU A 201 3.59 -34.32 -10.23
C LEU A 201 4.73 -33.34 -10.56
N LEU A 202 4.43 -32.05 -10.61
CA LEU A 202 5.32 -30.97 -11.06
C LEU A 202 5.49 -29.92 -9.95
N LEU A 203 5.69 -30.37 -8.71
CA LEU A 203 5.81 -29.50 -7.55
C LEU A 203 6.89 -28.40 -7.70
N PRO A 204 8.11 -28.68 -8.24
CA PRO A 204 9.09 -27.62 -8.49
C PRO A 204 8.58 -26.55 -9.46
N SER A 205 7.97 -26.94 -10.58
CA SER A 205 7.38 -26.01 -11.54
C SER A 205 6.27 -25.17 -10.90
N PHE A 206 5.42 -25.79 -10.08
CA PHE A 206 4.37 -25.07 -9.37
C PHE A 206 4.94 -24.02 -8.41
N LEU A 207 5.93 -24.36 -7.60
CA LEU A 207 6.55 -23.41 -6.66
C LEU A 207 7.28 -22.27 -7.39
N ILE A 208 8.02 -22.57 -8.45
CA ILE A 208 8.70 -21.55 -9.27
C ILE A 208 7.67 -20.65 -9.95
N TYR A 209 6.58 -21.22 -10.46
CA TYR A 209 5.46 -20.48 -11.02
C TYR A 209 4.82 -19.55 -9.98
N CYS A 210 4.54 -20.03 -8.76
CA CYS A 210 3.97 -19.21 -7.68
C CYS A 210 4.87 -18.03 -7.28
N VAL A 211 6.19 -18.17 -7.34
CA VAL A 211 7.10 -17.03 -7.11
C VAL A 211 7.11 -16.10 -8.33
N SER A 212 7.13 -16.67 -9.53
CA SER A 212 7.25 -15.90 -10.78
C SER A 212 6.01 -15.09 -11.11
N MET A 213 4.81 -15.61 -10.82
CA MET A 213 3.55 -14.88 -11.00
C MET A 213 3.46 -13.62 -10.11
N VAL A 214 4.13 -13.60 -8.95
CA VAL A 214 4.22 -12.40 -8.10
C VAL A 214 5.19 -11.38 -8.69
N GLY A 215 6.28 -11.85 -9.28
CA GLY A 215 7.20 -10.99 -10.04
C GLY A 215 6.56 -10.36 -11.28
N GLU A 216 5.75 -11.13 -12.00
CA GLU A 216 5.02 -10.70 -13.21
C GLU A 216 4.01 -9.57 -12.92
N THR A 217 3.36 -9.61 -11.76
CA THR A 217 2.29 -8.68 -11.39
C THR A 217 2.78 -7.45 -10.63
N ASN A 218 4.10 -7.28 -10.46
CA ASN A 218 4.73 -6.16 -9.74
C ASN A 218 4.14 -5.90 -8.35
N ARG A 219 3.65 -6.92 -7.65
CA ARG A 219 2.95 -6.75 -6.36
C ARG A 219 3.86 -7.05 -5.17
N ALA A 220 3.59 -6.40 -4.04
CA ALA A 220 4.33 -6.59 -2.80
C ALA A 220 4.39 -8.08 -2.42
N PRO A 221 5.58 -8.63 -2.12
CA PRO A 221 6.84 -7.98 -1.76
C PRO A 221 7.74 -7.50 -2.93
N PHE A 222 7.37 -7.78 -4.18
CA PHE A 222 8.15 -7.52 -5.39
C PHE A 222 7.66 -6.28 -6.16
N ASP A 223 7.32 -5.24 -5.41
CA ASP A 223 6.73 -4.01 -5.92
C ASP A 223 7.78 -2.89 -5.92
N LEU A 224 8.63 -2.95 -6.94
CA LEU A 224 9.75 -2.04 -7.16
C LEU A 224 9.32 -0.65 -7.67
N PRO A 225 8.24 -0.51 -8.47
CA PRO A 225 7.79 0.81 -8.95
C PRO A 225 6.93 1.59 -7.93
N GLU A 226 6.05 0.93 -7.15
CA GLU A 226 5.12 1.59 -6.22
C GLU A 226 5.77 1.89 -4.84
N ALA A 227 7.04 1.49 -4.63
CA ALA A 227 7.71 1.64 -3.34
C ALA A 227 7.90 3.12 -2.94
N GLU A 228 7.15 3.56 -1.93
CA GLU A 228 7.21 4.91 -1.32
C GLU A 228 8.62 5.30 -0.84
N GLY A 229 9.47 4.32 -0.50
CA GLY A 229 10.86 4.53 -0.08
C GLY A 229 11.88 4.57 -1.22
N GLU A 230 11.46 4.37 -2.47
CA GLU A 230 12.33 4.46 -3.64
C GLU A 230 11.84 5.52 -4.64
N LEU A 231 11.25 5.12 -5.78
CA LEU A 231 10.94 6.00 -6.91
C LEU A 231 9.49 6.51 -6.92
N VAL A 232 8.76 6.38 -5.80
CA VAL A 232 7.42 6.94 -5.54
C VAL A 232 6.49 6.91 -6.76
N GLY A 233 5.92 5.73 -7.04
CA GLY A 233 4.84 5.57 -8.01
C GLY A 233 5.26 5.30 -9.45
N GLY A 234 6.53 4.97 -9.68
CA GLY A 234 7.02 4.36 -10.91
C GLY A 234 6.51 5.03 -12.18
N PHE A 235 5.90 4.25 -13.08
CA PHE A 235 5.41 4.74 -14.36
C PHE A 235 4.04 5.47 -14.28
N HIS A 236 3.36 5.43 -13.14
CA HIS A 236 2.01 6.00 -12.98
C HIS A 236 1.99 7.36 -12.29
N THR A 237 3.14 7.91 -11.88
CA THR A 237 3.25 9.19 -11.14
C THR A 237 2.61 10.38 -11.86
N GLU A 238 2.72 10.45 -13.19
CA GLU A 238 2.17 11.56 -14.00
C GLU A 238 0.72 11.35 -14.44
N TYR A 239 0.13 10.18 -14.15
CA TYR A 239 -1.20 9.82 -14.62
C TYR A 239 -2.29 10.18 -13.59
N SER A 240 -3.36 10.83 -14.06
CA SER A 240 -4.55 11.15 -13.27
C SER A 240 -5.79 10.42 -13.79
N SER A 241 -6.89 10.50 -13.02
CA SER A 241 -8.25 10.15 -13.45
C SER A 241 -8.35 8.73 -14.04
N LEU A 242 -9.06 8.58 -15.16
CA LEU A 242 -9.31 7.30 -15.82
C LEU A 242 -8.03 6.64 -16.37
N LYS A 243 -7.03 7.40 -16.83
CA LYS A 243 -5.78 6.81 -17.34
C LYS A 243 -5.01 6.09 -16.24
N PHE A 244 -4.95 6.68 -15.04
CA PHE A 244 -4.42 6.02 -13.85
C PHE A 244 -5.25 4.77 -13.49
N ALA A 245 -6.58 4.91 -13.49
CA ALA A 245 -7.47 3.79 -13.19
C ALA A 245 -7.30 2.61 -14.16
N MET A 246 -6.98 2.86 -15.43
CA MET A 246 -6.71 1.81 -16.43
C MET A 246 -5.46 1.01 -16.13
N PHE A 247 -4.37 1.64 -15.67
CA PHE A 247 -3.17 0.91 -15.24
C PHE A 247 -3.46 0.03 -14.02
N MET A 248 -4.10 0.59 -12.99
CA MET A 248 -4.48 -0.19 -11.81
C MET A 248 -5.43 -1.33 -12.19
N MET A 249 -6.40 -1.07 -13.07
CA MET A 249 -7.30 -2.11 -13.56
C MET A 249 -6.53 -3.21 -14.30
N ALA A 250 -5.58 -2.85 -15.17
CA ALA A 250 -4.76 -3.81 -15.91
C ALA A 250 -3.93 -4.69 -14.96
N GLU A 251 -3.32 -4.11 -13.92
CA GLU A 251 -2.56 -4.87 -12.92
C GLU A 251 -3.43 -5.88 -12.15
N TYR A 252 -4.60 -5.46 -11.66
CA TYR A 252 -5.51 -6.36 -10.95
C TYR A 252 -6.11 -7.43 -11.87
N ILE A 253 -6.40 -7.10 -13.14
CA ILE A 253 -6.80 -8.10 -14.13
C ILE A 253 -5.66 -9.08 -14.38
N ASN A 254 -4.41 -8.60 -14.51
CA ASN A 254 -3.26 -9.49 -14.68
C ASN A 254 -3.06 -10.42 -13.48
N MET A 255 -3.30 -9.94 -12.25
CA MET A 255 -3.33 -10.80 -11.05
C MET A 255 -4.37 -11.91 -11.17
N ALA A 256 -5.56 -11.61 -11.68
CA ALA A 256 -6.58 -12.62 -11.96
C ALA A 256 -6.13 -13.58 -13.08
N THR A 257 -5.48 -13.07 -14.14
CA THR A 257 -4.98 -13.86 -15.27
C THR A 257 -3.94 -14.89 -14.83
N VAL A 258 -2.90 -14.46 -14.10
CA VAL A 258 -1.87 -15.40 -13.63
C VAL A 258 -2.41 -16.39 -12.60
N SER A 259 -3.39 -15.98 -11.79
CA SER A 259 -4.10 -16.88 -10.86
C SER A 259 -4.96 -17.92 -11.60
N ALA A 260 -5.61 -17.52 -12.68
CA ALA A 260 -6.40 -18.38 -13.55
C ALA A 260 -5.53 -19.36 -14.34
N LEU A 261 -4.37 -18.92 -14.83
CA LEU A 261 -3.34 -19.78 -15.42
C LEU A 261 -2.83 -20.81 -14.43
N ALA A 262 -2.47 -20.40 -13.20
CA ALA A 262 -2.05 -21.32 -12.14
C ALA A 262 -3.08 -22.43 -11.91
N THR A 263 -4.35 -22.02 -11.85
CA THR A 263 -5.50 -22.90 -11.66
C THR A 263 -5.65 -23.88 -12.83
N THR A 264 -5.54 -23.37 -14.05
CA THR A 264 -5.69 -24.13 -15.30
C THR A 264 -4.56 -25.14 -15.51
N LEU A 265 -3.32 -24.76 -15.24
CA LEU A 265 -2.15 -25.57 -15.54
C LEU A 265 -1.82 -26.57 -14.43
N PHE A 266 -2.03 -26.22 -13.16
CA PHE A 266 -1.55 -27.04 -12.04
C PHE A 266 -2.66 -27.66 -11.18
N LEU A 267 -3.80 -26.98 -11.02
CA LEU A 267 -4.87 -27.39 -10.10
C LEU A 267 -6.08 -28.02 -10.81
N GLY A 268 -5.93 -28.54 -12.04
CA GLY A 268 -7.02 -29.21 -12.74
C GLY A 268 -8.13 -28.26 -13.23
N GLY A 269 -7.85 -26.97 -13.42
CA GLY A 269 -8.82 -26.01 -13.94
C GLY A 269 -10.13 -25.98 -13.14
N TRP A 270 -11.23 -26.26 -13.84
CA TRP A 270 -12.59 -26.28 -13.28
C TRP A 270 -12.95 -27.57 -12.52
N HIS A 271 -12.11 -28.61 -12.53
CA HIS A 271 -12.39 -29.86 -11.81
C HIS A 271 -12.51 -29.63 -10.29
N ALA A 272 -13.44 -30.31 -9.65
CA ALA A 272 -13.67 -30.16 -8.22
C ALA A 272 -12.44 -30.52 -7.37
N PRO A 273 -12.14 -29.79 -6.28
CA PRO A 273 -11.08 -30.15 -5.35
C PRO A 273 -11.41 -31.44 -4.61
N TRP A 274 -10.37 -32.19 -4.22
CA TRP A 274 -10.54 -33.30 -3.28
C TRP A 274 -10.92 -32.75 -1.89
N PRO A 275 -11.94 -33.28 -1.17
CA PRO A 275 -12.74 -34.48 -1.45
C PRO A 275 -14.06 -34.24 -2.20
N LEU A 276 -14.40 -33.00 -2.55
CA LEU A 276 -15.68 -32.63 -3.19
C LEU A 276 -15.87 -33.24 -4.60
N ASN A 277 -14.78 -33.68 -5.23
CA ASN A 277 -14.81 -34.46 -6.48
C ASN A 277 -15.53 -35.82 -6.35
N MET A 278 -15.76 -36.32 -5.13
CA MET A 278 -16.47 -37.58 -4.90
C MET A 278 -17.99 -37.48 -5.10
N TRP A 279 -18.53 -36.26 -5.29
CA TRP A 279 -19.94 -36.06 -5.60
C TRP A 279 -20.15 -36.11 -7.13
N ASP A 280 -21.01 -37.02 -7.60
CA ASP A 280 -21.29 -37.24 -9.03
C ASP A 280 -21.72 -35.98 -9.80
N GLY A 281 -22.28 -34.98 -9.11
CA GLY A 281 -22.70 -33.70 -9.70
C GLY A 281 -21.62 -32.60 -9.70
N ALA A 282 -20.47 -32.80 -9.06
CA ALA A 282 -19.50 -31.73 -8.80
C ALA A 282 -18.82 -31.19 -10.06
N ASN A 283 -18.66 -32.03 -11.09
CA ASN A 283 -18.01 -31.67 -12.35
C ASN A 283 -19.00 -31.45 -13.51
N SER A 284 -20.31 -31.42 -13.25
CA SER A 284 -21.34 -31.27 -14.30
C SER A 284 -22.13 -29.97 -14.17
N GLY A 285 -22.61 -29.46 -15.31
CA GLY A 285 -23.37 -28.22 -15.39
C GLY A 285 -22.55 -26.98 -15.05
N TRP A 286 -23.12 -26.09 -14.22
CA TRP A 286 -22.52 -24.78 -13.88
C TRP A 286 -21.66 -24.80 -12.61
N TRP A 287 -21.67 -25.88 -11.82
CA TRP A 287 -20.83 -26.03 -10.62
C TRP A 287 -19.32 -25.84 -10.86
N PRO A 288 -18.74 -26.32 -11.98
CA PRO A 288 -17.31 -26.16 -12.25
C PRO A 288 -16.83 -24.70 -12.30
N VAL A 289 -17.71 -23.77 -12.68
CA VAL A 289 -17.40 -22.32 -12.66
C VAL A 289 -17.12 -21.85 -11.23
N LEU A 290 -17.84 -22.38 -10.25
CA LEU A 290 -17.64 -22.06 -8.84
C LEU A 290 -16.29 -22.60 -8.35
N TRP A 291 -15.89 -23.82 -8.74
CA TRP A 291 -14.59 -24.37 -8.37
C TRP A 291 -13.43 -23.60 -9.01
N PHE A 292 -13.54 -23.29 -10.29
CA PHE A 292 -12.58 -22.44 -10.99
C PHE A 292 -12.45 -21.08 -10.29
N THR A 293 -13.57 -20.39 -10.07
CA THR A 293 -13.59 -19.08 -9.42
C THR A 293 -13.01 -19.15 -8.00
N ALA A 294 -13.36 -20.17 -7.20
CA ALA A 294 -12.85 -20.34 -5.85
C ALA A 294 -11.33 -20.53 -5.83
N LYS A 295 -10.76 -21.30 -6.77
CA LYS A 295 -9.31 -21.50 -6.88
C LYS A 295 -8.58 -20.22 -7.33
N VAL A 296 -9.16 -19.46 -8.25
CA VAL A 296 -8.64 -18.12 -8.61
C VAL A 296 -8.63 -17.20 -7.38
N TRP A 297 -9.73 -17.15 -6.63
CA TRP A 297 -9.83 -16.35 -5.41
C TRP A 297 -8.88 -16.81 -4.30
N MET A 298 -8.57 -18.10 -4.22
CA MET A 298 -7.54 -18.62 -3.32
C MET A 298 -6.16 -18.02 -3.66
N PHE A 299 -5.76 -17.96 -4.94
CA PHE A 299 -4.51 -17.30 -5.32
C PHE A 299 -4.54 -15.79 -5.09
N LEU A 300 -5.66 -15.12 -5.37
CA LEU A 300 -5.84 -13.70 -5.03
C LEU A 300 -5.71 -13.47 -3.51
N PHE A 301 -6.25 -14.36 -2.69
CA PHE A 301 -6.04 -14.32 -1.24
C PHE A 301 -4.57 -14.49 -0.86
N VAL A 302 -3.84 -15.38 -1.52
CA VAL A 302 -2.39 -15.54 -1.33
C VAL A 302 -1.65 -14.24 -1.68
N PHE A 303 -1.97 -13.56 -2.77
CA PHE A 303 -1.40 -12.24 -3.09
C PHE A 303 -1.61 -11.22 -1.96
N ILE A 304 -2.84 -11.13 -1.46
CA ILE A 304 -3.19 -10.23 -0.34
C ILE A 304 -2.41 -10.61 0.93
N TRP A 305 -2.26 -11.91 1.19
CA TRP A 305 -1.55 -12.42 2.35
C TRP A 305 -0.04 -12.18 2.28
N LEU A 306 0.57 -12.33 1.10
CA LEU A 306 1.96 -12.00 0.86
C LEU A 306 2.22 -10.50 1.14
N ARG A 307 1.35 -9.61 0.65
CA ARG A 307 1.43 -8.16 0.91
C ARG A 307 1.36 -7.81 2.39
N GLY A 308 0.51 -8.49 3.15
CA GLY A 308 0.35 -8.23 4.60
C GLY A 308 1.48 -8.80 5.47
N THR A 309 2.30 -9.70 4.93
CA THR A 309 3.25 -10.50 5.71
C THR A 309 4.71 -10.20 5.40
N LEU A 310 5.06 -10.08 4.12
CA LEU A 310 6.45 -10.01 3.69
C LEU A 310 6.95 -8.56 3.56
N PRO A 311 8.19 -8.26 4.00
CA PRO A 311 8.81 -6.99 3.71
C PRO A 311 9.15 -6.88 2.21
N ARG A 312 9.25 -5.66 1.70
CA ARG A 312 9.70 -5.39 0.33
C ARG A 312 11.15 -5.85 0.14
N LEU A 313 11.45 -6.44 -1.02
CA LEU A 313 12.81 -6.86 -1.38
C LEU A 313 13.47 -5.84 -2.30
N ARG A 314 14.76 -5.60 -2.09
CA ARG A 314 15.56 -4.71 -2.94
C ARG A 314 15.73 -5.31 -4.34
N TYR A 315 15.77 -4.45 -5.36
CA TYR A 315 15.96 -4.82 -6.78
C TYR A 315 17.06 -5.86 -6.99
N ASP A 316 18.25 -5.63 -6.43
CA ASP A 316 19.40 -6.52 -6.62
C ASP A 316 19.15 -7.93 -6.06
N GLN A 317 18.54 -8.02 -4.88
CA GLN A 317 18.23 -9.31 -4.25
C GLN A 317 17.18 -10.07 -5.04
N PHE A 318 16.19 -9.34 -5.55
CA PHE A 318 15.11 -9.87 -6.34
C PHE A 318 15.59 -10.37 -7.72
N MET A 319 16.44 -9.61 -8.41
CA MET A 319 17.03 -10.06 -9.68
C MET A 319 17.95 -11.28 -9.49
N ASN A 320 18.71 -11.31 -8.40
CA ASN A 320 19.53 -12.47 -8.05
C ASN A 320 18.67 -13.72 -7.79
N LEU A 321 17.49 -13.60 -7.18
CA LEU A 321 16.58 -14.73 -6.96
C LEU A 321 16.14 -15.36 -8.29
N GLY A 322 15.67 -14.55 -9.24
CA GLY A 322 15.26 -15.00 -10.57
C GLY A 322 16.40 -15.68 -11.33
N TRP A 323 17.51 -14.96 -11.51
CA TRP A 323 18.62 -15.40 -12.37
C TRP A 323 19.52 -16.48 -11.78
N LYS A 324 19.75 -16.48 -10.45
CA LYS A 324 20.68 -17.45 -9.83
C LYS A 324 19.98 -18.66 -9.21
N LEU A 325 18.69 -18.58 -8.91
CA LEU A 325 17.95 -19.69 -8.29
C LEU A 325 16.84 -20.21 -9.19
N LEU A 326 15.87 -19.37 -9.58
CA LEU A 326 14.65 -19.85 -10.24
C LEU A 326 14.90 -20.38 -11.66
N ILE A 327 15.59 -19.64 -12.52
CA ILE A 327 15.86 -20.05 -13.91
C ILE A 327 16.73 -21.32 -13.97
N PRO A 328 17.86 -21.44 -13.23
CA PRO A 328 18.64 -22.67 -13.24
C PRO A 328 17.88 -23.88 -12.69
N ALA A 329 17.07 -23.67 -11.63
CA ALA A 329 16.27 -24.74 -11.04
C ALA A 329 15.15 -25.22 -11.99
N SER A 330 14.46 -24.30 -12.68
CA SER A 330 13.44 -24.67 -13.66
C SER A 330 14.05 -25.39 -14.87
N LEU A 331 15.20 -24.94 -15.37
CA LEU A 331 15.90 -25.62 -16.46
C LEU A 331 16.30 -27.05 -16.08
N LEU A 332 16.89 -27.24 -14.89
CA LEU A 332 17.23 -28.57 -14.37
C LEU A 332 15.98 -29.46 -14.29
N TRP A 333 14.87 -28.92 -13.79
CA TRP A 333 13.63 -29.65 -13.66
C TRP A 333 13.02 -30.03 -15.01
N VAL A 334 13.04 -29.13 -16.01
CA VAL A 334 12.64 -29.43 -17.38
C VAL A 334 13.44 -30.59 -17.95
N MET A 335 14.77 -30.60 -17.75
CA MET A 335 15.62 -31.70 -18.20
C MET A 335 15.25 -33.02 -17.53
N LEU A 336 15.01 -33.03 -16.22
CA LEU A 336 14.60 -34.23 -15.48
C LEU A 336 13.25 -34.78 -15.96
N VAL A 337 12.26 -33.91 -16.17
CA VAL A 337 10.94 -34.30 -16.69
C VAL A 337 11.04 -34.82 -18.13
N ALA A 338 11.84 -34.17 -18.98
CA ALA A 338 12.08 -34.62 -20.34
C ALA A 338 12.74 -36.00 -20.37
N THR A 339 13.78 -36.23 -19.57
CA THR A 339 14.43 -37.54 -19.45
C THR A 339 13.46 -38.61 -18.95
N ALA A 340 12.66 -38.30 -17.92
CA ALA A 340 11.65 -39.23 -17.41
C ALA A 340 10.63 -39.61 -18.49
N ARG A 341 10.26 -38.66 -19.36
CA ARG A 341 9.33 -38.90 -20.47
C ARG A 341 9.93 -39.77 -21.58
N VAL A 342 11.21 -39.58 -21.91
CA VAL A 342 11.91 -40.44 -22.88
C VAL A 342 12.03 -41.87 -22.35
N LEU A 343 12.41 -42.06 -21.09
CA LEU A 343 12.49 -43.39 -20.47
C LEU A 343 11.14 -44.12 -20.44
N GLN A 344 10.04 -43.37 -20.26
CA GLN A 344 8.69 -43.93 -20.38
C GLN A 344 8.38 -44.37 -21.81
N ALA A 345 8.79 -43.61 -22.82
CA ALA A 345 8.61 -43.98 -24.23
C ALA A 345 9.40 -45.26 -24.59
N GLU A 346 10.51 -45.53 -23.90
CA GLU A 346 11.30 -46.76 -24.02
C GLU A 346 10.77 -47.95 -23.19
N GLY A 347 9.67 -47.76 -22.44
CA GLY A 347 8.97 -48.85 -21.73
C GLY A 347 9.33 -49.03 -20.26
N TYR A 348 10.07 -48.11 -19.62
CA TYR A 348 10.31 -48.15 -18.18
C TYR A 348 9.12 -47.54 -17.40
N GLU A 349 8.44 -48.33 -16.56
CA GLU A 349 7.30 -47.88 -15.74
C GLU A 349 7.73 -47.04 -14.50
N ILE A 350 8.26 -45.84 -14.75
CA ILE A 350 8.78 -44.92 -13.70
C ILE A 350 7.67 -43.92 -13.24
N GLN A 351 6.41 -44.21 -13.57
CA GLN A 351 5.43 -43.21 -14.04
C GLN A 351 5.02 -42.09 -13.09
N THR A 352 4.92 -42.35 -11.78
CA THR A 352 4.35 -41.39 -10.83
C THR A 352 5.23 -41.18 -9.59
N PRO A 353 5.77 -42.22 -8.92
CA PRO A 353 6.51 -42.01 -7.69
C PRO A 353 7.86 -41.33 -7.91
N ALA A 354 8.54 -41.59 -9.03
CA ALA A 354 9.84 -40.98 -9.30
C ALA A 354 9.73 -39.48 -9.62
N LEU A 355 8.68 -39.05 -10.33
CA LEU A 355 8.41 -37.63 -10.55
C LEU A 355 8.04 -36.93 -9.23
N VAL A 356 7.24 -37.58 -8.37
CA VAL A 356 6.89 -37.03 -7.06
C VAL A 356 8.13 -36.94 -6.14
N ILE A 357 8.94 -38.01 -6.05
CA ILE A 357 10.15 -38.04 -5.21
C ILE A 357 11.20 -37.06 -5.74
N GLY A 358 11.46 -37.07 -7.05
CA GLY A 358 12.36 -36.12 -7.70
C GLY A 358 11.88 -34.68 -7.50
N GLY A 359 10.57 -34.45 -7.61
CA GLY A 359 9.94 -33.15 -7.35
C GLY A 359 10.16 -32.70 -5.90
N LEU A 360 9.90 -33.55 -4.92
CA LEU A 360 10.12 -33.26 -3.51
C LEU A 360 11.60 -32.97 -3.21
N LEU A 361 12.54 -33.71 -3.80
CA LEU A 361 13.97 -33.49 -3.62
C LEU A 361 14.42 -32.13 -4.19
N VAL A 362 14.00 -31.82 -5.42
CA VAL A 362 14.33 -30.55 -6.08
C VAL A 362 13.68 -29.37 -5.34
N SER A 363 12.41 -29.49 -4.96
CA SER A 363 11.72 -28.48 -4.15
C SER A 363 12.39 -28.30 -2.78
N GLY A 364 12.76 -29.39 -2.11
CA GLY A 364 13.46 -29.34 -0.82
C GLY A 364 14.83 -28.67 -0.92
N LEU A 365 15.61 -28.99 -1.96
CA LEU A 365 16.88 -28.33 -2.25
C LEU A 365 16.70 -26.83 -2.52
N MET A 366 15.70 -26.48 -3.33
CA MET A 366 15.38 -25.09 -3.66
C MET A 366 15.00 -24.28 -2.41
N VAL A 367 14.10 -24.82 -1.58
CA VAL A 367 13.70 -24.20 -0.30
C VAL A 367 14.90 -24.06 0.63
N TRP A 368 15.76 -25.08 0.72
CA TRP A 368 16.98 -25.02 1.53
C TRP A 368 17.95 -23.94 1.04
N MET A 369 18.17 -23.83 -0.28
CA MET A 369 19.00 -22.78 -0.87
C MET A 369 18.44 -21.39 -0.58
N PHE A 370 17.11 -21.21 -0.66
CA PHE A 370 16.43 -19.96 -0.34
C PHE A 370 16.62 -19.57 1.14
N LEU A 371 16.34 -20.48 2.07
CA LEU A 371 16.51 -20.24 3.51
C LEU A 371 17.97 -19.93 3.88
N ARG A 372 18.93 -20.60 3.22
CA ARG A 372 20.37 -20.34 3.42
C ARG A 372 20.78 -18.96 2.88
N ALA A 373 20.20 -18.50 1.78
CA ALA A 373 20.46 -17.17 1.23
C ALA A 373 19.97 -16.08 2.19
N GLY A 374 18.78 -16.23 2.77
CA GLY A 374 18.22 -15.29 3.76
C GLY A 374 19.09 -15.15 5.02
N ARG A 375 19.82 -16.20 5.42
CA ARG A 375 20.76 -16.17 6.56
C ARG A 375 22.01 -15.33 6.35
N LYS A 376 22.47 -15.12 5.10
CA LYS A 376 23.70 -14.36 4.83
C LYS A 376 23.55 -12.85 5.03
N GLY A 377 22.35 -12.34 5.33
CA GLY A 377 22.04 -10.91 5.41
C GLY A 377 22.27 -10.21 6.76
N GLY A 378 22.90 -10.85 7.75
CA GLY A 378 22.99 -10.30 9.11
C GLY A 378 24.41 -10.11 9.64
N ALA A 379 25.27 -9.36 8.96
CA ALA A 379 26.32 -8.66 9.69
C ALA A 379 25.69 -7.37 10.23
N PRO A 380 25.56 -7.17 11.56
CA PRO A 380 25.10 -5.90 12.08
C PRO A 380 26.02 -4.80 11.54
N PRO A 381 25.48 -3.64 11.12
CA PRO A 381 26.33 -2.51 10.75
C PRO A 381 27.29 -2.24 11.91
N PRO A 382 28.58 -1.93 11.63
CA PRO A 382 29.50 -1.56 12.69
C PRO A 382 28.86 -0.44 13.49
N VAL A 383 28.71 -0.65 14.80
CA VAL A 383 28.17 0.35 15.72
C VAL A 383 29.06 1.57 15.59
N GLU A 384 28.57 2.64 14.96
CA GLU A 384 29.26 3.92 14.99
C GLU A 384 29.46 4.29 16.46
N PRO A 385 30.69 4.62 16.88
CA PRO A 385 30.93 5.03 18.26
C PRO A 385 30.03 6.23 18.55
N VAL A 386 29.17 6.08 19.55
CA VAL A 386 28.29 7.15 20.06
C VAL A 386 29.17 8.38 20.29
N PRO A 387 28.83 9.55 19.72
CA PRO A 387 29.56 10.78 20.02
C PRO A 387 29.58 10.97 21.53
N ALA A 388 30.78 11.20 22.09
CA ALA A 388 30.93 11.43 23.52
C ALA A 388 29.95 12.52 23.97
N ALA A 389 29.19 12.25 25.03
CA ALA A 389 28.30 13.24 25.62
C ALA A 389 29.09 14.52 25.93
N PRO A 390 28.53 15.72 25.67
CA PRO A 390 29.21 16.97 25.96
C PRO A 390 29.55 17.02 27.45
N THR A 391 30.82 17.28 27.75
CA THR A 391 31.32 17.49 29.10
C THR A 391 30.67 18.74 29.71
N ALA A 392 30.43 18.71 31.02
CA ALA A 392 29.64 19.67 31.79
C ALA A 392 30.03 21.17 31.70
N ASP A 393 31.10 21.51 30.97
CA ASP A 393 31.61 22.88 30.83
C ASP A 393 31.08 23.65 29.60
N SER A 394 30.31 23.02 28.69
CA SER A 394 29.69 23.74 27.58
C SER A 394 28.24 24.14 27.90
N ALA A 395 28.08 25.17 28.73
CA ALA A 395 26.79 25.76 29.09
C ALA A 395 26.21 26.65 27.97
N VAL A 396 26.05 26.09 26.77
CA VAL A 396 25.15 26.65 25.75
C VAL A 396 23.89 25.80 25.77
N PHE A 397 22.86 26.30 26.44
CA PHE A 397 21.53 25.69 26.51
C PHE A 397 20.83 25.81 25.14
N LEU A 398 21.08 24.84 24.26
CA LEU A 398 20.36 24.65 23.00
C LEU A 398 19.57 23.34 23.09
N GLY A 399 18.29 23.44 23.46
CA GLY A 399 17.33 22.35 23.33
C GLY A 399 16.87 21.72 24.65
N PHE A 400 15.59 21.35 24.68
CA PHE A 400 14.98 20.54 25.74
C PHE A 400 15.83 19.29 26.02
N PRO A 401 16.08 18.91 27.29
CA PRO A 401 16.74 17.65 27.60
C PRO A 401 15.86 16.50 27.10
N THR A 402 16.23 15.89 25.99
CA THR A 402 15.65 14.63 25.57
C THR A 402 16.11 13.59 26.59
N PRO A 403 15.18 12.90 27.29
CA PRO A 403 15.57 11.83 28.20
C PRO A 403 16.39 10.80 27.40
N PRO A 404 17.52 10.30 27.93
CA PRO A 404 18.20 9.19 27.30
C PRO A 404 17.19 8.06 27.11
N LEU A 405 17.12 7.54 25.89
CA LEU A 405 16.28 6.38 25.59
C LEU A 405 16.63 5.28 26.60
N PRO A 406 15.66 4.70 27.31
CA PRO A 406 15.96 3.61 28.23
C PRO A 406 16.65 2.50 27.45
N ASP A 407 17.79 2.02 27.97
CA ASP A 407 18.51 0.87 27.44
C ASP A 407 17.58 -0.34 27.48
N ARG A 408 16.82 -0.53 26.41
CA ARG A 408 16.12 -1.79 26.19
C ARG A 408 17.18 -2.76 25.73
N PRO A 409 17.44 -3.87 26.46
CA PRO A 409 18.23 -4.94 25.91
C PRO A 409 17.57 -5.36 24.60
N ARG A 410 18.22 -5.05 23.48
CA ARG A 410 17.87 -5.64 22.20
C ARG A 410 18.33 -7.08 22.29
N ASP A 411 17.47 -7.93 22.83
CA ASP A 411 17.63 -9.36 22.66
C ASP A 411 17.59 -9.60 21.15
N VAL A 412 18.77 -9.73 20.55
CA VAL A 412 18.91 -10.10 19.14
C VAL A 412 18.42 -11.54 19.08
N ALA A 413 17.12 -11.70 18.80
CA ALA A 413 16.50 -12.99 18.64
C ALA A 413 17.37 -13.84 17.71
N LYS A 414 17.90 -14.95 18.22
CA LYS A 414 18.71 -15.88 17.43
C LYS A 414 17.85 -16.34 16.27
N SER A 415 18.29 -16.06 15.05
CA SER A 415 17.44 -16.30 13.88
C SER A 415 17.22 -17.80 13.64
N GLY A 416 16.01 -18.26 13.92
CA GLY A 416 15.56 -19.62 13.69
C GLY A 416 15.51 -19.94 12.19
N LEU A 417 15.57 -21.23 11.83
CA LEU A 417 15.45 -21.68 10.43
C LEU A 417 14.09 -21.29 9.81
N PHE A 418 13.07 -21.10 10.65
CA PHE A 418 11.69 -20.81 10.26
C PHE A 418 11.27 -19.36 10.52
N ASP A 419 12.20 -18.46 10.87
CA ASP A 419 11.88 -17.05 11.12
C ASP A 419 11.21 -16.34 9.93
N PRO A 420 11.58 -16.61 8.67
CA PRO A 420 10.84 -16.08 7.51
C PRO A 420 9.38 -16.54 7.46
N LEU A 421 9.06 -17.71 8.05
CA LEU A 421 7.69 -18.23 8.16
C LEU A 421 6.96 -17.74 9.41
N ALA A 422 7.69 -17.22 10.41
CA ALA A 422 7.08 -16.69 11.63
C ALA A 422 6.14 -15.52 11.34
N GLY A 423 6.48 -14.68 10.36
CA GLY A 423 5.59 -13.62 9.88
C GLY A 423 4.24 -14.15 9.40
N PHE A 424 4.23 -15.23 8.61
CA PHE A 424 2.99 -15.85 8.11
C PHE A 424 2.14 -16.44 9.23
N ALA A 425 2.78 -17.05 10.23
CA ALA A 425 2.07 -17.57 11.39
C ALA A 425 1.42 -16.45 12.22
N VAL A 426 2.13 -15.34 12.41
CA VAL A 426 1.60 -14.16 13.13
C VAL A 426 0.43 -13.56 12.37
N THR A 427 0.55 -13.31 11.07
CA THR A 427 -0.52 -12.68 10.27
C THR A 427 -1.75 -13.58 10.13
N ALA A 428 -1.57 -14.90 10.03
CA ALA A 428 -2.68 -15.84 10.05
C ALA A 428 -3.38 -15.84 11.42
N ALA A 429 -2.63 -15.84 12.52
CA ALA A 429 -3.21 -15.82 13.86
C ALA A 429 -3.93 -14.50 14.18
N THR A 430 -3.40 -13.35 13.73
CA THR A 430 -4.05 -12.04 13.96
C THR A 430 -5.29 -11.84 13.11
N MET A 431 -5.37 -12.45 11.92
CA MET A 431 -6.52 -12.31 11.02
C MET A 431 -7.87 -12.71 11.67
N PHE A 432 -7.83 -13.69 12.58
CA PHE A 432 -9.01 -14.18 13.30
C PHE A 432 -9.20 -13.57 14.69
N LYS A 433 -8.25 -12.74 15.15
CA LYS A 433 -8.41 -12.03 16.41
C LYS A 433 -9.37 -10.85 16.26
N LYS A 434 -10.07 -10.53 17.34
CA LYS A 434 -10.88 -9.32 17.41
C LYS A 434 -9.96 -8.10 17.28
N PRO A 435 -10.22 -7.17 16.34
CA PRO A 435 -9.42 -5.96 16.18
C PRO A 435 -9.33 -5.17 17.49
N ASN A 436 -8.16 -4.61 17.76
CA ASN A 436 -7.91 -3.83 18.97
C ASN A 436 -8.26 -2.34 18.78
N THR A 437 -8.47 -1.90 17.53
CA THR A 437 -8.57 -0.47 17.21
C THR A 437 -9.76 0.19 17.88
N GLU A 438 -9.41 1.25 18.59
CA GLU A 438 -10.28 2.22 19.25
C GLU A 438 -11.25 2.84 18.25
N PHE A 439 -12.42 3.23 18.76
CA PHE A 439 -13.59 3.69 18.02
C PHE A 439 -13.38 5.06 17.34
N TYR A 440 -12.33 5.28 16.56
CA TYR A 440 -12.17 6.54 15.81
C TYR A 440 -13.07 6.55 14.56
N PRO A 441 -13.88 7.60 14.30
CA PRO A 441 -13.90 8.94 14.90
C PRO A 441 -14.79 9.13 16.15
N GLU A 442 -15.59 8.15 16.55
CA GLU A 442 -16.55 8.27 17.66
C GLU A 442 -15.91 8.48 19.05
N GLN A 443 -14.72 7.93 19.29
CA GLN A 443 -13.95 8.03 20.52
C GLN A 443 -12.56 8.57 20.20
N LYS A 444 -12.29 9.80 20.63
CA LYS A 444 -10.98 10.44 20.48
C LYS A 444 -10.02 9.91 21.54
N VAL A 445 -8.83 9.53 21.11
CA VAL A 445 -7.77 9.04 21.99
C VAL A 445 -6.87 10.24 22.31
N PRO A 446 -6.53 10.48 23.58
CA PRO A 446 -5.59 11.55 23.91
C PRO A 446 -4.24 11.24 23.23
N THR A 447 -3.75 12.19 22.42
CA THR A 447 -2.45 12.04 21.76
C THR A 447 -1.31 12.08 22.77
N ALA A 448 -0.16 11.53 22.39
CA ALA A 448 1.03 11.58 23.24
C ALA A 448 1.43 13.05 23.53
N PRO A 449 2.00 13.36 24.71
CA PRO A 449 2.36 14.75 25.06
C PRO A 449 3.34 15.45 24.10
N ARG A 450 4.05 14.69 23.25
CA ARG A 450 4.99 15.20 22.23
C ARG A 450 4.39 15.26 20.82
N TYR A 451 3.09 15.02 20.68
CA TYR A 451 2.44 15.05 19.38
C TYR A 451 2.43 16.49 18.83
N HIS A 452 2.76 16.64 17.55
CA HIS A 452 2.71 17.92 16.86
C HIS A 452 1.39 17.99 16.09
N GLY A 453 0.37 18.59 16.71
CA GLY A 453 -0.95 18.79 16.11
C GLY A 453 -1.13 20.19 15.52
N ARG A 454 -2.32 20.75 15.68
CA ARG A 454 -2.66 22.10 15.21
C ARG A 454 -1.80 23.15 15.92
N HIS A 455 -1.31 24.12 15.17
CA HIS A 455 -0.60 25.28 15.71
C HIS A 455 -1.58 26.23 16.40
N GLN A 456 -1.11 26.86 17.46
CA GLN A 456 -1.87 27.79 18.27
C GLN A 456 -1.00 29.00 18.63
N LEU A 457 -1.54 30.20 18.44
CA LEU A 457 -0.96 31.47 18.87
C LEU A 457 -1.48 31.84 20.25
N ASN A 458 -0.58 31.91 21.21
CA ASN A 458 -0.89 32.13 22.62
C ASN A 458 -1.02 33.62 22.96
N ARG A 459 -1.80 33.86 24.02
CA ARG A 459 -1.98 35.17 24.65
C ARG A 459 -1.23 35.24 25.98
N HIS A 460 -0.93 36.45 26.42
CA HIS A 460 -0.52 36.76 27.77
C HIS A 460 -1.72 36.67 28.73
N PRO A 461 -1.49 36.59 30.06
CA PRO A 461 -2.55 36.42 31.06
C PRO A 461 -3.62 37.52 31.05
N ASP A 462 -3.30 38.72 30.59
CA ASP A 462 -4.20 39.87 30.46
C ASP A 462 -5.03 39.88 29.17
N GLY A 463 -4.66 39.06 28.18
CA GLY A 463 -5.34 38.95 26.88
C GLY A 463 -4.56 39.50 25.68
N LEU A 464 -3.45 40.23 25.91
CA LEU A 464 -2.55 40.68 24.85
C LEU A 464 -1.92 39.49 24.10
N GLU A 465 -1.64 39.67 22.82
CA GLU A 465 -1.04 38.63 21.99
C GLU A 465 0.46 38.50 22.27
N LYS A 466 0.98 37.28 22.34
CA LYS A 466 2.44 37.04 22.47
C LYS A 466 3.20 37.27 21.17
N CYS A 467 2.50 37.26 20.03
CA CYS A 467 3.12 37.35 18.71
C CYS A 467 3.51 38.80 18.40
N ILE A 468 4.81 39.04 18.24
CA ILE A 468 5.36 40.37 17.92
C ILE A 468 5.55 40.62 16.41
N GLY A 469 5.12 39.69 15.54
CA GLY A 469 5.23 39.87 14.09
C GLY A 469 6.66 39.91 13.54
N CYS A 470 7.64 39.26 14.20
CA CYS A 470 9.07 39.29 13.80
C CYS A 470 9.45 38.38 12.60
N GLU A 471 8.50 37.65 12.03
CA GLU A 471 8.67 36.77 10.84
C GLU A 471 9.66 35.59 10.96
N LEU A 472 10.37 35.42 12.08
CA LEU A 472 11.35 34.33 12.27
C LEU A 472 10.75 32.92 12.08
N CYS A 473 9.50 32.72 12.48
CA CYS A 473 8.80 31.45 12.31
C CYS A 473 8.49 31.12 10.84
N ALA A 474 8.28 32.14 10.00
CA ALA A 474 8.12 31.98 8.55
C ALA A 474 9.45 31.59 7.90
N TRP A 475 10.52 32.29 8.25
CA TRP A 475 11.88 31.98 7.79
C TRP A 475 12.36 30.58 8.20
N ALA A 476 12.02 30.13 9.40
CA ALA A 476 12.39 28.81 9.89
C ALA A 476 11.57 27.66 9.26
N CYS A 477 10.49 27.96 8.51
CA CYS A 477 9.60 26.95 7.97
C CYS A 477 10.22 26.29 6.71
N PRO A 478 10.65 25.01 6.75
CA PRO A 478 11.27 24.36 5.59
C PRO A 478 10.29 24.14 4.42
N ALA A 479 8.99 24.10 4.73
CA ALA A 479 7.93 23.94 3.75
C ALA A 479 7.39 25.28 3.22
N ASP A 480 7.86 26.40 3.76
CA ASP A 480 7.38 27.75 3.45
C ASP A 480 5.83 27.82 3.57
N ALA A 481 5.33 27.30 4.69
CA ALA A 481 3.91 27.16 4.96
C ALA A 481 3.32 28.34 5.78
N ILE A 482 4.17 29.23 6.29
CA ILE A 482 3.76 30.31 7.20
C ILE A 482 4.01 31.65 6.52
N TYR A 483 3.00 32.52 6.52
CA TYR A 483 3.11 33.92 6.11
C TYR A 483 2.81 34.82 7.31
N VAL A 484 3.67 35.80 7.56
CA VAL A 484 3.54 36.74 8.68
C VAL A 484 3.81 38.14 8.17
N GLU A 485 2.99 39.09 8.58
CA GLU A 485 3.17 40.52 8.33
C GLU A 485 3.02 41.25 9.67
N GLY A 486 4.10 41.92 10.10
CA GLY A 486 4.12 42.66 11.36
C GLY A 486 3.76 44.14 11.17
N ALA A 487 2.91 44.69 12.04
CA ALA A 487 2.60 46.12 12.12
C ALA A 487 3.01 46.69 13.48
N ASP A 488 3.08 48.02 13.57
CA ASP A 488 3.51 48.72 14.78
C ASP A 488 2.30 49.00 15.69
N ASN A 489 2.46 48.81 17.01
CA ASN A 489 1.45 49.20 17.99
C ASN A 489 1.40 50.72 18.12
N THR A 490 0.21 51.28 18.36
CA THR A 490 0.05 52.71 18.70
C THR A 490 -0.33 52.87 20.18
N GLU A 491 -0.26 54.10 20.71
CA GLU A 491 -0.70 54.38 22.09
C GLU A 491 -2.19 54.08 22.31
N THR A 492 -3.01 54.13 21.26
CA THR A 492 -4.45 53.87 21.33
C THR A 492 -4.86 52.47 20.88
N GLU A 493 -4.05 51.80 20.06
CA GLU A 493 -4.32 50.47 19.51
C GLU A 493 -3.12 49.54 19.73
N ARG A 494 -3.12 48.86 20.87
CA ARG A 494 -2.07 47.93 21.30
C ARG A 494 -2.58 46.49 21.34
N PHE A 495 -1.98 45.62 20.53
CA PHE A 495 -2.34 44.20 20.41
C PHE A 495 -1.34 43.25 21.07
N SER A 496 -0.09 43.68 21.22
CA SER A 496 0.99 42.97 21.92
C SER A 496 1.73 43.91 22.87
N PRO A 497 2.50 43.40 23.85
CA PRO A 497 3.24 44.25 24.79
C PRO A 497 4.35 45.07 24.11
N GLY A 498 5.02 44.50 23.10
CA GLY A 498 6.15 45.14 22.41
C GLY A 498 5.78 46.29 21.47
N GLU A 499 6.77 46.81 20.76
CA GLU A 499 6.58 47.84 19.71
C GLU A 499 5.76 47.34 18.51
N ARG A 500 5.80 46.03 18.22
CA ARG A 500 5.19 45.42 17.03
C ARG A 500 4.29 44.24 17.37
N TYR A 501 3.31 44.00 16.52
CA TYR A 501 2.40 42.85 16.59
C TYR A 501 2.24 42.19 15.22
N GLY A 502 1.85 40.91 15.18
CA GLY A 502 1.54 40.25 13.91
C GLY A 502 0.18 40.68 13.39
N GLN A 503 0.12 41.59 12.41
CA GLN A 503 -1.15 42.03 11.80
C GLN A 503 -1.78 40.87 11.02
N VAL A 504 -0.98 40.25 10.14
CA VAL A 504 -1.39 39.07 9.38
C VAL A 504 -0.55 37.89 9.86
N TYR A 505 -1.22 36.78 10.14
CA TYR A 505 -0.56 35.53 10.45
C TYR A 505 -1.35 34.40 9.80
N GLN A 506 -0.73 33.69 8.87
CA GLN A 506 -1.36 32.60 8.13
C GLN A 506 -0.49 31.35 8.15
N ILE A 507 -1.12 30.19 8.32
CA ILE A 507 -0.49 28.88 8.16
C ILE A 507 -1.28 28.08 7.13
N ASN A 508 -0.59 27.65 6.08
CA ASN A 508 -1.12 26.77 5.06
C ASN A 508 -0.90 25.30 5.45
N TYR A 509 -1.95 24.65 5.96
CA TYR A 509 -1.89 23.26 6.40
C TYR A 509 -1.78 22.25 5.25
N LEU A 510 -1.98 22.66 3.99
CA LEU A 510 -1.66 21.79 2.84
C LEU A 510 -0.16 21.65 2.58
N ARG A 511 0.65 22.61 3.06
CA ARG A 511 2.11 22.59 2.92
C ARG A 511 2.79 22.15 4.21
N CYS A 512 2.18 22.39 5.36
CA CYS A 512 2.78 22.13 6.66
C CYS A 512 3.12 20.64 6.85
N ILE A 513 4.35 20.34 7.28
CA ILE A 513 4.83 18.97 7.54
C ILE A 513 4.88 18.62 9.05
N GLY A 514 4.39 19.49 9.94
CA GLY A 514 4.32 19.21 11.38
C GLY A 514 5.68 19.05 12.10
N CYS A 515 6.77 19.62 11.56
CA CYS A 515 8.11 19.41 12.10
C CYS A 515 8.40 20.13 13.43
N GLY A 516 7.72 21.24 13.73
CA GLY A 516 7.89 22.00 14.99
C GLY A 516 9.01 23.06 14.97
N LEU A 517 9.80 23.18 13.90
CA LEU A 517 10.92 24.15 13.81
C LEU A 517 10.49 25.61 14.00
N CYS A 518 9.28 25.97 13.56
CA CYS A 518 8.71 27.31 13.73
C CYS A 518 8.52 27.71 15.20
N ILE A 519 8.33 26.74 16.11
CA ILE A 519 8.20 26.98 17.55
C ILE A 519 9.56 27.21 18.18
N GLU A 520 10.55 26.40 17.81
CA GLU A 520 11.91 26.55 18.28
C GLU A 520 12.50 27.90 17.88
N ALA A 521 12.15 28.37 16.68
CA ALA A 521 12.55 29.69 16.18
C ALA A 521 11.79 30.87 16.82
N CYS A 522 10.69 30.64 17.55
CA CYS A 522 9.85 31.71 18.08
C CYS A 522 10.45 32.31 19.37
N PRO A 523 10.93 33.57 19.37
CA PRO A 523 11.64 34.15 20.52
C PRO A 523 10.72 34.38 21.72
N THR A 524 9.46 34.74 21.49
CA THR A 524 8.47 35.03 22.53
C THR A 524 7.64 33.81 22.94
N ARG A 525 7.90 32.63 22.33
CA ARG A 525 7.09 31.41 22.48
C ARG A 525 5.59 31.67 22.27
N ALA A 526 5.28 32.56 21.32
CA ALA A 526 3.92 32.87 20.91
C ALA A 526 3.24 31.68 20.23
N LEU A 527 4.00 30.87 19.51
CA LEU A 527 3.50 29.71 18.78
C LEU A 527 3.73 28.43 19.58
N THR A 528 2.71 27.59 19.69
CA THR A 528 2.80 26.23 20.26
C THR A 528 2.02 25.23 19.42
N MET A 529 2.41 23.96 19.46
CA MET A 529 1.63 22.87 18.85
C MET A 529 0.70 22.31 19.91
N THR A 530 -0.56 22.16 19.53
CA THR A 530 -1.56 21.48 20.34
C THR A 530 -1.54 19.99 20.04
N ASN A 531 -2.36 19.27 20.80
CA ASN A 531 -2.61 17.86 20.61
C ASN A 531 -3.80 17.58 19.68
N ASP A 532 -4.38 18.61 19.08
CA ASP A 532 -5.50 18.52 18.15
C ASP A 532 -5.01 18.05 16.77
N TYR A 533 -5.62 16.99 16.26
CA TYR A 533 -5.20 16.31 15.04
C TYR A 533 -6.28 16.30 13.95
N GLU A 534 -7.47 16.86 14.21
CA GLU A 534 -8.60 16.85 13.28
C GLU A 534 -8.64 18.14 12.46
N MET A 535 -7.76 18.25 11.45
CA MET A 535 -7.63 19.43 10.58
C MET A 535 -8.16 19.18 9.16
N THR A 536 -9.26 18.44 9.02
CA THR A 536 -9.86 18.12 7.70
C THR A 536 -10.88 19.17 7.28
N ASP A 537 -10.83 19.59 6.02
CA ASP A 537 -11.78 20.51 5.40
C ASP A 537 -12.11 20.01 3.98
N ASP A 538 -13.23 20.44 3.41
CA ASP A 538 -13.66 20.07 2.06
C ASP A 538 -13.14 21.04 0.98
N ASN A 539 -12.58 22.18 1.41
CA ASN A 539 -12.05 23.22 0.54
C ASN A 539 -10.59 23.56 0.89
N ARG A 540 -9.78 23.82 -0.15
CA ARG A 540 -8.39 24.28 -0.04
C ARG A 540 -8.26 25.58 0.75
N ALA A 541 -9.17 26.54 0.56
CA ALA A 541 -9.12 27.80 1.30
C ALA A 541 -9.36 27.60 2.81
N GLY A 542 -10.17 26.60 3.19
CA GLY A 542 -10.44 26.28 4.59
C GLY A 542 -9.21 25.76 5.37
N LEU A 543 -8.21 25.26 4.65
CA LEU A 543 -6.95 24.76 5.20
C LEU A 543 -5.85 25.84 5.32
N ILE A 544 -6.16 27.08 4.95
CA ILE A 544 -5.32 28.24 5.25
C ILE A 544 -5.88 28.86 6.52
N TYR A 545 -5.20 28.63 7.64
CA TYR A 545 -5.66 29.16 8.91
C TYR A 545 -5.07 30.54 9.09
N GLU A 546 -5.95 31.53 9.20
CA GLU A 546 -5.58 32.89 9.52
C GLU A 546 -5.49 33.09 11.05
N LYS A 547 -5.13 34.31 11.44
CA LYS A 547 -4.82 34.69 12.81
C LYS A 547 -6.00 34.44 13.76
N ASP A 548 -7.22 34.66 13.31
CA ASP A 548 -8.47 34.42 14.05
C ASP A 548 -8.64 32.94 14.45
N ARG A 549 -8.30 32.01 13.56
CA ARG A 549 -8.34 30.57 13.82
C ARG A 549 -7.13 30.07 14.61
N LEU A 550 -6.00 30.78 14.56
CA LEU A 550 -4.79 30.37 15.26
C LEU A 550 -4.73 30.88 16.70
N LEU A 551 -5.31 32.05 16.98
CA LEU A 551 -5.31 32.65 18.31
C LEU A 551 -6.16 31.84 19.31
N VAL A 552 -5.63 31.69 20.52
CA VAL A 552 -6.38 31.14 21.65
C VAL A 552 -7.58 32.04 21.96
N PRO A 553 -8.77 31.45 22.24
CA PRO A 553 -9.92 32.21 22.71
C PRO A 553 -9.62 32.91 24.05
N LEU A 554 -10.24 34.05 24.29
CA LEU A 554 -10.08 34.78 25.56
C LEU A 554 -10.67 33.97 26.72
N GLN A 555 -9.91 33.82 27.81
CA GLN A 555 -10.39 33.18 29.03
C GLN A 555 -11.18 34.18 29.90
N PRO A 556 -12.05 33.71 30.80
CA PRO A 556 -12.74 34.59 31.75
C PRO A 556 -11.73 35.40 32.58
N GLY A 557 -11.81 36.73 32.54
CA GLY A 557 -10.88 37.64 33.21
C GLY A 557 -9.86 38.34 32.30
N MET A 558 -9.71 37.90 31.05
CA MET A 558 -8.88 38.55 30.03
C MET A 558 -9.64 39.68 29.32
N SER A 559 -8.95 40.78 29.01
CA SER A 559 -9.45 41.84 28.14
C SER A 559 -9.16 41.52 26.67
N ALA A 560 -10.12 41.81 25.79
CA ALA A 560 -9.89 41.70 24.35
C ALA A 560 -8.97 42.84 23.89
N PRO A 561 -7.87 42.57 23.17
CA PRO A 561 -7.10 43.64 22.54
C PRO A 561 -7.92 44.35 21.46
N PRO A 562 -7.72 45.66 21.25
CA PRO A 562 -6.62 46.46 21.81
C PRO A 562 -6.87 46.98 23.24
N HIS A 563 -5.84 46.94 24.08
CA HIS A 563 -5.85 47.57 25.42
C HIS A 563 -4.42 47.89 25.89
N ASP A 564 -4.30 48.78 26.89
CA ASP A 564 -3.02 49.15 27.47
C ASP A 564 -2.38 47.99 28.26
N MET A 565 -1.05 48.06 28.41
CA MET A 565 -0.32 47.13 29.28
C MET A 565 -0.79 47.25 30.74
N TYR A 566 -0.57 46.18 31.50
CA TYR A 566 -0.92 46.15 32.91
C TYR A 566 -0.23 47.32 33.66
N PRO A 567 -0.94 48.06 34.53
CA PRO A 567 -0.39 49.23 35.18
C PRO A 567 0.91 48.93 35.94
N GLY A 568 1.99 49.62 35.56
CA GLY A 568 3.31 49.48 36.20
C GLY A 568 4.16 48.32 35.70
N ALA A 569 3.69 47.52 34.74
CA ALA A 569 4.49 46.49 34.07
C ALA A 569 5.29 47.06 32.90
N ASP A 570 6.51 46.55 32.69
CA ASP A 570 7.30 46.82 31.49
C ASP A 570 7.21 45.67 30.46
N GLU A 571 7.72 45.86 29.25
CA GLU A 571 7.74 44.79 28.23
C GLU A 571 8.50 43.54 28.71
N GLY A 572 9.56 43.73 29.49
CA GLY A 572 10.38 42.66 30.05
C GLY A 572 9.59 41.75 31.00
N ASP A 573 8.68 42.31 31.78
CA ASP A 573 7.79 41.60 32.70
C ASP A 573 6.83 40.69 31.94
N TYR A 574 6.34 41.11 30.78
CA TYR A 574 5.52 40.26 29.91
C TYR A 574 6.30 39.05 29.38
N TYR A 575 7.54 39.23 28.93
CA TYR A 575 8.37 38.14 28.41
C TYR A 575 8.90 37.20 29.50
N ARG A 576 9.05 37.69 30.73
CA ARG A 576 9.38 36.87 31.92
C ARG A 576 8.17 36.16 32.53
N GLY A 577 6.95 36.58 32.17
CA GLY A 577 5.71 36.02 32.69
C GLY A 577 5.31 36.54 34.07
N ASN A 578 5.73 37.75 34.42
CA ASN A 578 5.49 38.39 35.72
C ASN A 578 4.17 39.18 35.80
N VAL A 579 3.34 39.15 34.75
CA VAL A 579 2.09 39.92 34.67
C VAL A 579 0.91 39.12 35.25
N PRO A 580 0.17 39.65 36.25
CA PRO A 580 -1.00 38.99 36.82
C PRO A 580 -2.17 38.92 35.82
N GLY A 581 -2.96 37.84 35.91
CA GLY A 581 -3.93 37.44 34.87
C GLY A 581 -5.31 38.07 34.90
N SER A 582 -5.53 39.13 35.68
CA SER A 582 -6.76 39.93 35.57
C SER A 582 -6.62 41.28 36.27
N ALA A 583 -7.28 42.31 35.72
CA ALA A 583 -7.41 43.63 36.36
C ALA A 583 -8.25 43.60 37.67
N GLN A 584 -8.85 42.46 38.04
CA GLN A 584 -9.65 42.31 39.26
C GLN A 584 -8.82 42.04 40.52
N GLU A 585 -7.56 41.59 40.40
CA GLU A 585 -6.66 41.43 41.55
C GLU A 585 -6.04 42.77 42.01
N ALA A 586 -6.14 43.82 41.21
CA ALA A 586 -5.59 45.14 41.52
C ALA A 586 -6.38 45.92 42.58
N ASN A 587 -7.62 45.53 42.89
CA ASN A 587 -8.55 46.29 43.76
C ASN A 587 -8.87 45.60 45.09
N GLY A 588 -7.93 44.82 45.64
CA GLY A 588 -8.00 44.26 46.99
C GLY A 588 -6.74 44.57 47.79
N GLY A 589 -6.78 45.64 48.59
CA GLY A 589 -5.69 45.99 49.50
C GLY A 589 -5.45 44.94 50.59
N ASN A 590 -4.21 44.96 51.09
CA ASN A 590 -3.61 44.18 52.19
C ASN A 590 -3.07 42.80 51.82
N ALA A 591 -1.80 42.82 51.37
CA ALA A 591 -0.85 41.75 51.65
C ALA A 591 -0.67 41.62 53.17
N THR A 592 -1.17 40.52 53.75
CA THR A 592 -0.49 39.80 54.85
C THR A 592 -1.07 38.39 54.93
N ASP A 593 -0.15 37.42 55.00
CA ASP A 593 -0.31 36.00 55.33
C ASP A 593 -0.90 35.04 54.29
N ALA A 594 0.00 34.28 53.64
CA ALA A 594 -0.27 32.93 53.17
C ALA A 594 0.98 32.03 53.32
N PRO A 595 0.85 30.80 53.86
CA PRO A 595 1.97 29.90 54.16
C PRO A 595 2.43 29.08 52.94
N GLU A 596 3.63 28.50 53.06
CA GLU A 596 4.33 27.68 52.07
C GLU A 596 3.60 26.39 51.60
N SER A 597 3.62 26.20 50.27
CA SER A 597 3.72 24.93 49.51
C SER A 597 2.47 24.01 49.39
N PRO A 598 2.35 23.13 48.34
CA PRO A 598 3.36 22.68 47.38
C PRO A 598 2.97 22.75 45.87
N LYS A 599 4.01 22.59 45.03
CA LYS A 599 3.97 22.41 43.58
C LYS A 599 3.19 21.15 43.16
N GLU A 600 2.20 21.32 42.29
CA GLU A 600 1.77 20.36 41.26
C GLU A 600 1.02 21.12 40.15
N PRO A 601 1.33 20.93 38.85
CA PRO A 601 0.61 21.60 37.78
C PRO A 601 -0.75 20.95 37.56
N ALA A 602 -1.79 21.79 37.56
CA ALA A 602 -3.18 21.43 37.33
C ALA A 602 -3.36 20.76 35.96
N ALA A 603 -3.63 19.46 35.98
CA ALA A 603 -4.43 18.81 34.96
C ALA A 603 -5.89 19.20 35.20
N VAL A 604 -6.43 20.11 34.37
CA VAL A 604 -7.88 20.32 34.30
C VAL A 604 -8.36 19.65 33.03
N GLY A 605 -9.00 18.50 33.23
CA GLY A 605 -9.75 17.77 32.22
C GLY A 605 -10.95 18.57 31.73
N VAL A 606 -11.23 18.39 30.45
CA VAL A 606 -12.42 18.85 29.75
C VAL A 606 -13.64 18.15 30.33
N GLU A 607 -14.58 18.90 30.91
CA GLU A 607 -15.96 18.44 31.11
C GLU A 607 -16.89 19.04 30.06
N GLY A 608 -17.54 18.12 29.33
CA GLY A 608 -18.85 18.19 28.68
C GLY A 608 -19.49 19.54 28.39
N GLY A 609 -19.58 19.85 27.09
CA GLY A 609 -20.54 20.81 26.54
C GLY A 609 -21.21 20.23 25.30
N SER A 610 -22.41 19.70 25.49
CA SER A 610 -23.33 19.22 24.45
C SER A 610 -23.67 20.30 23.40
N ARG A 611 -23.56 19.95 22.12
CA ARG A 611 -24.60 20.14 21.09
C ARG A 611 -24.23 19.42 19.79
#